data_AF-A0A9W6DES0-F1
#
_entry.id   AF-A0A9W6DES0-F1
#
_cell.length_a   1.000
_cell.length_b   1.000
_cell.length_c   1.000
_cell.angle_alpha   90.00
_cell.angle_beta   90.00
_cell.angle_gamma   90.00
#
_symmetry.space_group_name_H-M   'P 1'
#
loop_
_entity.id
_entity.type
_entity.pdbx_description
1 polymer ?
#
loop_
_entity_poly.entity_id
_entity_poly.type
_entity_poly.pdbx_seq_one_letter_code
_entity_poly.pdbx_strand_id
1 'polypeptide(L)' 'MKNYMEIDFSKVKGYNKLGPNAKEIFVNTYKTHNSSIGKEYKKDWVPVEVTIKNGKLVVTFCNGEWLHYYKDYTWG' A
#
# COMPACT_ATOMS: atom_id res chain seq x y z
N MET A 1 7.66 -0.25 -18.88
CA MET A 1 6.20 -0.17 -18.64
C MET A 1 5.94 -0.27 -17.15
N LYS A 2 4.99 0.49 -16.60
CA LYS A 2 4.60 0.34 -15.20
C LYS A 2 4.03 -1.06 -15.01
N ASN A 3 4.62 -1.86 -14.11
CA ASN A 3 4.19 -3.22 -13.84
C ASN A 3 3.26 -3.31 -12.62
N TYR A 4 2.72 -2.20 -12.11
CA TYR A 4 1.74 -2.22 -11.02
C TYR A 4 0.33 -1.90 -11.54
N MET A 5 -0.68 -2.30 -10.77
CA MET A 5 -2.07 -1.91 -11.00
C MET A 5 -2.28 -0.45 -10.58
N GLU A 6 -2.72 0.41 -11.49
CA GLU A 6 -3.02 1.79 -11.15
C GLU A 6 -4.30 1.88 -10.31
N ILE A 7 -4.24 2.66 -9.23
CA ILE A 7 -5.36 2.90 -8.32
C ILE A 7 -5.42 4.39 -7.95
N ASP A 8 -6.58 4.82 -7.50
CA ASP A 8 -6.76 6.13 -6.88
C ASP A 8 -6.49 6.03 -5.36
N PHE A 9 -5.28 6.39 -4.95
CA PHE A 9 -4.88 6.34 -3.54
C PHE A 9 -5.76 7.20 -2.63
N SER A 10 -6.38 8.26 -3.15
CA SER A 10 -7.24 9.15 -2.36
C SER A 10 -8.54 8.47 -1.89
N LYS A 11 -8.92 7.37 -2.55
CA LYS A 11 -10.08 6.54 -2.20
C LYS A 11 -9.77 5.46 -1.17
N VAL A 12 -8.49 5.21 -0.87
CA VAL A 12 -8.11 4.25 0.17
C VAL A 12 -8.49 4.82 1.53
N LYS A 13 -9.28 4.07 2.31
CA LYS A 13 -9.74 4.50 3.62
C LYS A 13 -8.54 4.84 4.50
N GLY A 14 -8.54 6.05 5.07
CA GLY A 14 -7.46 6.52 5.94
C GLY A 14 -6.31 7.25 5.23
N TYR A 15 -6.18 7.17 3.90
CA TYR A 15 -5.09 7.82 3.15
C TYR A 15 -5.03 9.34 3.39
N ASN A 16 -6.19 10.00 3.38
CA ASN A 16 -6.27 11.45 3.57
C ASN A 16 -5.84 11.91 4.97
N LYS A 17 -5.80 11.00 5.95
CA LYS A 17 -5.33 11.27 7.32
C LYS A 17 -3.82 11.09 7.48
N LEU A 18 -3.13 10.54 6.49
CA LEU A 18 -1.69 10.35 6.51
C LEU A 18 -0.97 11.70 6.34
N GLY A 19 0.12 11.89 7.09
CA GLY A 19 1.07 12.96 6.82
C GLY A 19 1.82 12.74 5.50
N PRO A 20 2.48 13.79 4.94
CA PRO A 20 3.16 13.72 3.65
C PRO A 20 4.12 12.53 3.50
N ASN A 21 5.00 12.33 4.49
CA ASN A 21 5.98 11.24 4.47
C ASN A 21 5.32 9.85 4.47
N ALA A 22 4.21 9.67 5.21
CA ALA A 22 3.49 8.40 5.24
C ALA A 22 2.75 8.14 3.91
N LYS A 23 2.25 9.19 3.25
CA LYS A 23 1.67 9.08 1.90
C LYS A 23 2.73 8.66 0.88
N GLU A 24 3.92 9.24 0.95
CA GLU A 24 5.04 8.88 0.08
C GLU A 24 5.44 7.41 0.25
N ILE A 25 5.67 6.98 1.50
CA ILE A 25 5.97 5.57 1.82
C ILE A 25 4.88 4.66 1.29
N PHE A 26 3.61 4.97 1.57
CA PHE A 26 2.48 4.17 1.08
C PHE A 26 2.49 4.00 -0.44
N VAL A 27 2.60 5.11 -1.17
CA VAL A 27 2.53 5.10 -2.64
C VAL A 27 3.73 4.38 -3.26
N ASN A 28 4.94 4.64 -2.75
CA ASN A 28 6.16 4.04 -3.30
C ASN A 28 6.23 2.55 -2.99
N THR A 29 5.96 2.15 -1.75
CA THR A 29 5.95 0.73 -1.36
C THR A 29 4.87 -0.03 -2.10
N TYR A 30 3.66 0.52 -2.27
CA TYR A 30 2.60 -0.13 -3.06
C TYR A 30 3.04 -0.40 -4.49
N LYS A 31 3.62 0.61 -5.17
CA LYS A 31 4.07 0.47 -6.55
C LYS A 31 5.13 -0.62 -6.69
N THR A 32 6.09 -0.67 -5.77
CA THR A 32 7.13 -1.71 -5.76
C THR A 32 6.54 -3.09 -5.48
N HIS A 33 5.79 -3.22 -4.39
CA HIS A 33 5.14 -4.46 -3.97
C HIS A 33 4.25 -5.04 -5.06
N ASN A 34 3.31 -4.25 -5.59
CA ASN A 34 2.39 -4.71 -6.63
C ASN A 34 3.11 -5.00 -7.97
N SER A 35 4.23 -4.32 -8.25
CA SER A 35 5.08 -4.64 -9.41
C SER A 35 5.84 -5.96 -9.27
N SER A 36 6.15 -6.40 -8.05
CA SER A 36 6.83 -7.66 -7.76
C SER A 36 5.89 -8.88 -7.75
N ILE A 37 4.58 -8.64 -7.70
CA ILE A 37 3.57 -9.70 -7.68
C ILE A 37 3.23 -10.14 -9.12
N GLY A 38 3.00 -11.44 -9.31
CA GLY A 38 2.54 -12.01 -10.58
C GLY A 38 1.22 -11.40 -11.03
N LYS A 39 1.04 -11.18 -12.35
CA LYS A 39 -0.09 -10.42 -12.93
C LYS A 39 -1.46 -10.85 -12.39
N GLU A 40 -1.71 -12.15 -12.28
CA GLU A 40 -2.99 -12.72 -11.82
C GLU A 40 -3.32 -12.38 -10.36
N TYR A 41 -2.30 -12.17 -9.52
CA TYR A 41 -2.45 -11.96 -8.07
C TYR A 41 -2.55 -10.47 -7.70
N LYS A 42 -2.18 -9.53 -8.59
CA LYS A 42 -2.13 -8.09 -8.27
C LYS A 42 -3.48 -7.53 -7.79
N LYS A 43 -4.58 -8.10 -8.28
CA LYS A 43 -5.95 -7.71 -7.92
C LYS A 43 -6.30 -8.01 -6.46
N ASP A 44 -5.64 -9.00 -5.86
CA ASP A 44 -5.84 -9.41 -4.47
C ASP A 44 -5.07 -8.52 -3.50
N TRP A 45 -4.07 -7.78 -4.02
CA TRP A 45 -3.22 -6.85 -3.28
C TRP A 45 -3.59 -5.38 -3.55
N VAL A 46 -4.87 -5.10 -3.76
CA VAL A 46 -5.39 -3.73 -3.84
C VAL A 46 -5.69 -3.23 -2.42
N PRO A 47 -5.09 -2.12 -1.98
CA PRO A 47 -5.29 -1.59 -0.63
C PRO A 47 -6.71 -1.04 -0.46
N VAL A 48 -7.35 -1.41 0.63
CA VAL A 48 -8.70 -0.92 1.01
C VAL A 48 -8.64 0.04 2.20
N GLU A 49 -7.65 -0.13 3.08
CA GLU A 49 -7.48 0.71 4.26
C GLU A 49 -5.99 0.89 4.59
N VAL A 50 -5.64 2.09 5.06
CA VAL A 50 -4.31 2.41 5.58
C VAL A 50 -4.44 3.11 6.94
N THR A 51 -3.67 2.64 7.91
CA THR A 51 -3.69 3.15 9.29
C THR A 51 -2.28 3.31 9.85
N ILE A 52 -2.12 4.21 10.83
CA ILE A 52 -0.91 4.28 11.64
C ILE A 52 -1.19 3.57 12.97
N LYS A 53 -0.49 2.45 13.24
CA LYS A 53 -0.59 1.71 14.50
C LYS A 53 0.78 1.67 15.16
N ASN A 54 0.91 2.16 16.39
CA ASN A 54 2.18 2.20 17.13
C ASN A 54 3.34 2.81 16.31
N GLY A 55 3.06 3.88 15.55
CA GLY A 55 4.04 4.53 14.69
C GLY A 55 4.40 3.80 13.40
N LYS A 56 3.74 2.66 13.09
CA LYS A 56 3.95 1.88 11.86
C LYS A 56 2.80 2.11 10.89
N LEU A 57 3.13 2.18 9.60
CA LEU A 57 2.14 2.26 8.52
C LEU A 57 1.63 0.86 8.21
N VAL A 58 0.34 0.60 8.44
CA VAL A 58 -0.31 -0.69 8.21
C VAL A 58 -1.27 -0.55 7.04
N VAL A 59 -1.15 -1.42 6.05
CA VAL A 59 -1.98 -1.46 4.86
C VAL A 59 -2.77 -2.75 4.85
N THR A 60 -4.09 -2.65 4.78
CA THR A 60 -5.00 -3.79 4.62
C THR A 60 -5.47 -3.87 3.17
N PHE A 61 -5.46 -5.07 2.61
CA PHE A 61 -5.79 -5.34 1.21
C PHE A 61 -7.18 -5.99 1.07
N CYS A 62 -7.72 -5.98 -0.15
CA CYS A 62 -9.05 -6.52 -0.44
C CYS A 62 -9.18 -8.03 -0.21
N ASN A 63 -8.08 -8.78 -0.23
CA ASN A 63 -8.04 -10.20 0.13
C ASN A 63 -8.10 -10.47 1.65
N GLY A 64 -8.14 -9.43 2.49
CA GLY A 64 -8.17 -9.54 3.95
C GLY A 64 -6.80 -9.58 4.62
N GLU A 65 -5.72 -9.74 3.85
CA GLU A 65 -4.36 -9.66 4.37
C GLU A 65 -3.98 -8.22 4.72
N TRP A 66 -2.95 -8.09 5.56
CA TRP A 66 -2.36 -6.80 5.88
C TRP A 66 -0.84 -6.89 5.97
N LEU A 67 -0.18 -5.77 5.67
CA LEU A 67 1.28 -5.64 5.74
C LEU A 67 1.66 -4.34 6.45
N HIS A 68 2.78 -4.38 7.16
CA HIS A 68 3.49 -3.19 7.59
C HIS A 68 4.36 -2.67 6.46
N TYR A 69 4.23 -1.39 6.14
CA TYR A 69 5.11 -0.69 5.20
C TYR A 69 6.17 0.07 5.98
N TYR A 70 7.43 -0.23 5.70
CA TYR A 70 8.59 0.33 6.40
C TYR A 70 9.11 1.59 5.71
N LYS A 71 9.92 2.39 6.43
CA LYS A 71 10.45 3.67 5.94
C LYS A 71 11.44 3.54 4.79
N ASP A 72 12.03 2.36 4.62
CA ASP A 72 12.96 2.00 3.55
C ASP A 72 12.25 1.43 2.31
N TYR A 73 10.92 1.60 2.24
CA TYR A 73 10.05 1.12 1.17
C TYR A 73 9.94 -0.41 1.06
N THR A 74 10.33 -1.14 2.11
CA THR A 74 10.07 -2.58 2.24
C THR A 74 8.73 -2.85 2.93
N TRP A 75 8.30 -4.11 2.98
CA TRP A 75 7.05 -4.54 3.63
C TRP A 75 7.19 -5.89 4.34
N GLY A 76 6.32 -6.15 5.32
CA GLY A 76 6.21 -7.42 6.04
C GLY A 76 5.45 -7.29 7.35
#